data_AF-A0A8S9LJZ4-F1
#
_entry.id   AF-A0A8S9LJZ4-F1
#
_cell.length_a   1.000
_cell.length_b   1.000
_cell.length_c   1.000
_cell.angle_alpha   90.00
_cell.angle_beta   90.00
_cell.angle_gamma   90.00
#
_symmetry.space_group_name_H-M   'P 1'
#
loop_
_entity.id
_entity.type
_entity.pdbx_description
1 polymer ?
#
loop_
_entity_poly.entity_id
_entity_poly.type
_entity_poly.pdbx_seq_one_letter_code
_entity_poly.pdbx_strand_id
1 'polypeptide(L)'
;MTSDGATSTSAAAAAARRKPSWRERENNRRRERRRRAVAAKIYTGLRAQGDYNLPKHCDNNEVLKALCSEAGWGVEEDGTTYRKVNSQI
;
A
#
# COMPACT_ATOMS: atom_id res chain seq x y z
N MET A 1 -33.89 -30.93 -2.81
CA MET A 1 -32.54 -30.84 -2.20
C MET A 1 -31.59 -30.73 -3.38
N THR A 2 -31.26 -29.55 -3.86
CA THR A 2 -30.30 -28.61 -3.26
C THR A 2 -30.72 -27.15 -3.47
N SER A 3 -30.45 -26.36 -2.46
CA SER A 3 -30.76 -24.95 -2.30
C SER A 3 -29.74 -24.06 -3.03
N ASP A 4 -30.19 -23.22 -3.96
CA ASP A 4 -29.40 -22.10 -4.46
C ASP A 4 -29.43 -20.97 -3.43
N GLY A 5 -28.38 -20.91 -2.63
CA GLY A 5 -28.06 -19.78 -1.78
C GLY A 5 -27.71 -18.57 -2.66
N ALA A 6 -28.73 -17.78 -3.01
CA ALA A 6 -28.54 -16.46 -3.60
C ALA A 6 -27.85 -15.56 -2.57
N THR A 7 -26.53 -15.52 -2.71
CA THR A 7 -25.60 -14.60 -2.07
C THR A 7 -26.20 -13.21 -1.99
N SER A 8 -26.38 -12.72 -0.77
CA SER A 8 -26.80 -11.36 -0.41
C SER A 8 -25.87 -10.32 -1.05
N THR A 9 -26.18 -9.93 -2.28
CA THR A 9 -25.46 -8.92 -3.06
C THR A 9 -26.39 -7.74 -3.34
N SER A 10 -26.63 -6.89 -2.34
CA SER A 10 -27.41 -5.67 -2.61
C SER A 10 -27.19 -4.47 -1.68
N ALA A 11 -26.11 -4.43 -0.88
CA ALA A 11 -25.73 -3.20 -0.17
C ALA A 11 -24.50 -2.51 -0.77
N ALA A 12 -23.52 -3.26 -1.26
CA ALA A 12 -22.26 -2.69 -1.78
C ALA A 12 -22.33 -2.28 -3.26
N ALA A 13 -23.15 -2.94 -4.08
CA ALA A 13 -23.28 -2.63 -5.50
C ALA A 13 -24.15 -1.38 -5.79
N ALA A 14 -25.00 -0.97 -4.85
CA ALA A 14 -25.88 0.20 -5.00
C ALA A 14 -25.22 1.54 -4.62
N ALA A 15 -23.99 1.53 -4.09
CA ALA A 15 -23.23 2.76 -3.82
C ALA A 15 -22.59 3.38 -5.07
N ALA A 16 -22.75 2.77 -6.24
CA ALA A 16 -22.39 3.35 -7.51
C ALA A 16 -23.43 4.39 -7.93
N ARG A 17 -23.04 5.68 -7.94
CA ARG A 17 -23.66 6.87 -8.60
C ARG A 17 -24.23 7.99 -7.72
N ARG A 18 -24.03 8.02 -6.39
CA ARG A 18 -24.35 9.24 -5.62
C ARG A 18 -23.14 10.15 -5.47
N LYS A 19 -23.29 11.43 -5.82
CA LYS A 19 -22.25 12.44 -5.58
C LYS A 19 -21.98 12.50 -4.07
N PRO A 20 -20.71 12.38 -3.62
CA PRO A 20 -20.40 12.44 -2.20
C PRO A 20 -20.84 13.79 -1.63
N SER A 21 -21.38 13.79 -0.42
CA SER A 21 -21.66 15.00 0.36
C SER A 21 -20.36 15.77 0.67
N TRP A 22 -20.47 17.07 0.89
CA TRP A 22 -19.35 17.89 1.38
C TRP A 22 -18.69 17.32 2.64
N ARG A 23 -19.48 16.78 3.56
CA ARG A 23 -18.97 16.16 4.79
C ARG A 23 -18.20 14.87 4.50
N GLU A 24 -18.68 14.06 3.55
CA GLU A 24 -17.99 12.84 3.12
C GLU A 24 -16.66 13.16 2.41
N ARG A 25 -16.64 14.18 1.55
CA ARG A 25 -15.41 14.66 0.91
C ARG A 25 -14.40 15.15 1.94
N GLU A 26 -14.84 15.92 2.95
CA GLU A 26 -13.95 16.39 4.01
C GLU A 26 -13.40 15.25 4.85
N ASN A 27 -14.24 14.28 5.21
CA ASN A 27 -13.78 13.08 5.92
C ASN A 27 -12.76 12.29 5.10
N ASN A 28 -12.96 12.14 3.79
CA ASN A 28 -11.99 11.49 2.91
C ASN A 28 -10.68 12.28 2.81
N ARG A 29 -10.73 13.62 2.70
CA ARG A 29 -9.52 14.47 2.74
C ARG A 29 -8.76 14.30 4.05
N ARG A 30 -9.46 14.29 5.19
CA ARG A 30 -8.83 14.09 6.51
C ARG A 30 -8.23 12.70 6.65
N ARG A 31 -8.94 11.66 6.20
CA ARG A 31 -8.43 10.28 6.18
C ARG A 31 -7.17 10.16 5.33
N GLU A 32 -7.18 10.75 4.14
CA GLU A 32 -6.04 10.71 3.23
C GLU A 32 -4.84 11.49 3.77
N ARG A 33 -5.05 12.68 4.36
CA ARG A 33 -3.99 13.41 5.07
C ARG A 33 -3.39 12.58 6.21
N ARG A 34 -4.23 11.93 7.02
CA ARG A 34 -3.76 11.05 8.10
C ARG A 34 -2.97 9.85 7.55
N ARG A 35 -3.46 9.21 6.48
CA ARG A 35 -2.77 8.10 5.80
C ARG A 35 -1.39 8.52 5.32
N ARG A 36 -1.29 9.67 4.64
CA ARG A 36 -0.02 10.23 4.14
C ARG A 36 0.92 10.61 5.28
N ALA A 37 0.42 11.21 6.36
CA ALA A 37 1.23 11.55 7.52
C ALA A 37 1.83 10.32 8.21
N VAL A 38 1.07 9.22 8.31
CA VAL A 38 1.57 7.95 8.84
C VAL A 38 2.66 7.38 7.94
N ALA A 39 2.42 7.30 6.63
CA ALA A 39 3.43 6.82 5.67
C ALA A 39 4.72 7.65 5.74
N ALA A 40 4.62 8.97 5.81
CA ALA A 40 5.78 9.85 5.94
C ALA A 40 6.60 9.56 7.20
N LYS A 41 5.94 9.31 8.34
CA LYS A 41 6.62 8.92 9.59
C LYS A 41 7.34 7.58 9.46
N ILE A 42 6.72 6.59 8.82
CA ILE A 42 7.33 5.27 8.57
C ILE A 42 8.58 5.42 7.70
N TYR A 43 8.49 6.09 6.55
CA TYR A 43 9.64 6.28 5.67
C TYR A 43 10.76 7.11 6.31
N THR A 44 10.42 8.08 7.16
CA THR A 44 11.42 8.84 7.91
C THR A 44 12.16 7.95 8.91
N GLY A 45 11.45 7.09 9.63
CA GLY A 45 12.06 6.12 10.55
C GLY A 45 12.96 5.11 9.83
N LEU A 46 12.49 4.56 8.71
CA LEU A 46 13.28 3.62 7.88
C LEU A 46 14.57 4.27 7.35
N ARG A 47 14.52 5.54 6.90
CA ARG A 47 15.74 6.25 6.49
C ARG A 47 16.72 6.50 7.64
N ALA A 48 16.20 6.76 8.83
CA ALA A 48 17.02 7.11 9.98
C ALA A 48 17.64 5.90 10.68
N GLN A 49 17.04 4.71 10.55
CA GLN A 49 17.40 3.51 11.33
C GLN A 49 17.60 2.24 10.50
N GLY A 50 17.28 2.25 9.20
CA GLY A 50 17.31 1.05 8.36
C GLY A 50 18.67 0.71 7.77
N ASP A 51 19.71 1.52 8.03
CA ASP A 51 21.10 1.32 7.57
C ASP A 51 21.23 0.95 6.08
N TYR A 52 20.28 1.40 5.25
CA TYR A 52 20.29 1.16 3.83
C TYR A 52 21.39 1.97 3.15
N ASN A 53 22.15 1.33 2.26
CA ASN A 53 23.13 2.03 1.41
C ASN A 53 22.42 2.82 0.29
N LEU A 54 21.72 3.88 0.66
CA LEU A 54 20.92 4.72 -0.22
C LEU A 54 21.68 6.02 -0.56
N PRO A 55 21.42 6.60 -1.76
CA PRO A 55 21.94 7.93 -2.10
C PRO A 55 21.52 9.00 -1.08
N LYS A 56 22.34 10.06 -0.94
CA LYS A 56 22.08 11.18 -0.01
C LYS A 56 20.70 11.84 -0.22
N HIS A 57 20.16 11.79 -1.44
CA HIS A 57 18.86 12.35 -1.81
C HIS A 57 17.86 11.28 -2.24
N CYS A 58 17.73 10.22 -1.44
CA CYS A 58 16.81 9.13 -1.77
C CYS A 58 15.32 9.49 -1.61
N ASP A 59 14.50 9.07 -2.57
CA ASP A 59 13.05 9.22 -2.52
C ASP A 59 12.38 8.11 -1.67
N ASN A 60 11.05 8.04 -1.60
CA ASN A 60 10.36 6.98 -0.83
C ASN A 60 10.39 5.62 -1.53
N ASN A 61 10.48 5.60 -2.86
CA ASN A 61 10.47 4.37 -3.65
C ASN A 61 11.80 3.63 -3.52
N GLU A 62 12.93 4.36 -3.47
CA GLU A 62 14.24 3.79 -3.23
C GLU A 62 14.33 3.12 -1.86
N VAL A 63 13.78 3.76 -0.82
CA VAL A 63 13.67 3.15 0.53
C VAL A 63 12.82 1.88 0.48
N LEU A 64 11.71 1.90 -0.26
CA LEU A 64 10.83 0.74 -0.38
C LEU A 64 11.53 -0.41 -1.12
N LYS A 65 12.27 -0.13 -2.19
CA LYS A 65 13.06 -1.13 -2.93
C LYS A 65 14.15 -1.75 -2.06
N ALA A 66 14.84 -0.96 -1.24
CA ALA A 66 15.84 -1.45 -0.29
C ALA A 66 15.21 -2.39 0.75
N LEU A 67 14.09 -1.97 1.36
CA LEU A 67 13.32 -2.79 2.30
C LEU A 67 12.84 -4.12 1.67
N CYS A 68 12.32 -4.07 0.44
CA CYS A 68 11.91 -5.28 -0.27
C CYS A 68 13.09 -6.23 -0.53
N SER A 69 14.25 -5.68 -0.90
CA SER A 69 15.46 -6.48 -1.14
C SER A 69 15.94 -7.18 0.14
N GLU A 70 15.93 -6.45 1.27
CA GLU A 70 16.24 -7.00 2.61
C GLU A 70 15.28 -8.13 2.99
N ALA A 71 13.98 -7.97 2.70
CA ALA A 71 12.95 -8.96 2.95
C ALA A 71 12.95 -10.15 1.95
N GLY A 72 13.91 -10.22 1.03
CA GLY A 72 14.03 -11.31 0.04
C GLY A 72 13.05 -11.20 -1.14
N TRP A 73 12.58 -10.00 -1.45
CA TRP A 73 11.74 -9.72 -2.62
C TRP A 73 12.56 -9.07 -3.73
N GLY A 74 12.23 -9.40 -4.98
CA GLY A 74 12.67 -8.67 -6.17
C GLY A 74 11.63 -7.63 -6.55
N VAL A 75 12.08 -6.42 -6.91
CA VAL A 75 11.22 -5.32 -7.37
C VAL A 75 11.77 -4.81 -8.70
N GLU A 76 10.94 -4.81 -9.73
CA GLU A 76 11.28 -4.30 -11.07
C GLU A 76 11.00 -2.79 -11.19
N GLU A 77 11.41 -2.20 -12.31
CA GLU A 77 11.26 -0.75 -12.56
C GLU A 77 9.81 -0.32 -12.77
N ASP A 78 8.96 -1.23 -13.27
CA ASP A 78 7.52 -1.03 -13.44
C ASP A 78 6.72 -1.18 -12.13
N GLY A 79 7.39 -1.58 -11.04
CA GLY A 79 6.79 -1.83 -9.73
C GLY A 79 6.31 -3.26 -9.50
N THR A 80 6.54 -4.18 -10.44
CA THR A 80 6.24 -5.60 -10.27
C THR A 80 7.14 -6.19 -9.18
N THR A 81 6.54 -6.90 -8.21
CA THR A 81 7.27 -7.53 -7.10
C THR A 81 7.10 -9.04 -7.10
N TYR A 82 8.19 -9.78 -6.93
CA TYR A 82 8.18 -11.24 -6.86
C TYR A 82 9.04 -11.74 -5.69
N ARG A 83 8.71 -12.92 -5.16
CA ARG A 83 9.50 -13.53 -4.08
C ARG A 83 10.75 -14.16 -4.68
N LYS A 84 11.94 -13.75 -4.22
CA LYS A 84 13.16 -14.46 -4.60
C LYS A 84 13.17 -15.79 -3.84
N VAL A 85 13.10 -16.89 -4.57
CA VAL A 85 13.32 -18.21 -3.99
C VAL A 85 14.82 -18.33 -3.80
N ASN A 86 15.28 -18.30 -2.54
CA ASN A 86 16.66 -18.63 -2.24
C ASN A 86 16.83 -20.13 -2.48
N SER A 87 17.24 -20.49 -3.69
CA SER A 87 17.68 -21.84 -4.04
C SER A 87 19.05 -22.09 -3.42
N GLN A 88 19.09 -22.27 -2.10
CA GLN A 88 20.21 -22.95 -1.43
C GLN A 88 19.60 -24.08 -0.59
N ILE A 89 19.65 -25.28 -1.17
CA ILE A 89 19.70 -26.56 -0.46
C ILE A 89 21.13 -27.04 -0.60
#